data_AF-A0A810Q3Q2-F1
#
_entry.id   AF-A0A810Q3Q2-F1
#
_cell.length_a   1.000
_cell.length_b   1.000
_cell.length_c   1.000
_cell.angle_alpha   90.00
_cell.angle_beta   90.00
_cell.angle_gamma   90.00
#
_symmetry.space_group_name_H-M   'P 1'
#
loop_
_entity.id
_entity.type
_entity.pdbx_description
1 polymer ?
#
loop_
_entity_poly.entity_id
_entity_poly.type
_entity_poly.pdbx_seq_one_letter_code
_entity_poly.pdbx_strand_id
1 'polypeptide(L)' 'MAVDKKANFIRIAEARTNKIIESITLLGNLSNTSYYEYTPDQIEAMFSAIQEELDTQKKRFADSGPKKKKFRL' A
#
# COMPACT_ATOMS: atom_id res chain seq x y z
N MET A 1 23.72 20.50 7.60
CA MET A 1 22.65 20.76 6.61
C MET A 1 21.34 20.26 7.19
N ALA A 2 20.29 21.09 7.20
CA ALA A 2 18.97 20.66 7.67
C ALA A 2 18.33 19.71 6.66
N VAL A 3 17.77 18.59 7.14
CA VAL A 3 17.06 17.64 6.27
C VAL A 3 15.76 18.30 5.79
N ASP A 4 15.60 18.44 4.48
CA ASP A 4 14.31 18.81 3.88
C ASP A 4 13.37 17.60 3.98
N LYS A 5 12.54 17.63 5.02
CA LYS A 5 11.58 16.56 5.33
C LYS A 5 10.56 16.37 4.20
N LYS A 6 10.18 17.44 3.49
CA LYS A 6 9.20 17.38 2.40
C LYS A 6 9.82 16.73 1.17
N ALA A 7 10.99 17.19 0.75
CA ALA A 7 11.70 16.58 -0.38
C ALA A 7 12.04 15.12 -0.11
N ASN A 8 12.45 14.79 1.14
CA ASN A 8 12.73 13.41 1.51
C ASN A 8 11.48 12.53 1.49
N PHE A 9 10.33 13.04 1.95
CA PHE A 9 9.06 12.32 1.87
C PHE A 9 8.69 12.02 0.41
N ILE A 10 8.70 13.02 -0.47
CA ILE A 10 8.35 12.88 -1.90
C ILE A 10 9.23 11.80 -2.53
N ARG A 11 10.55 11.94 -2.44
CA ARG A 11 11.52 10.99 -3.03
C ARG A 11 11.29 9.55 -2.55
N ILE A 12 11.07 9.36 -1.26
CA ILE A 12 10.87 8.02 -0.69
C ILE A 12 9.49 7.47 -1.07
N ALA A 13 8.44 8.30 -1.04
CA ALA A 13 7.09 7.89 -1.37
C ALA A 13 6.98 7.47 -2.85
N GLU A 14 7.55 8.25 -3.77
CA GLU A 14 7.59 7.93 -5.21
C GLU A 14 8.31 6.60 -5.46
N ALA A 15 9.53 6.44 -4.93
CA ALA A 15 10.30 5.22 -5.11
C ALA A 15 9.57 3.98 -4.57
N ARG A 16 8.94 4.08 -3.40
CA ARG A 16 8.19 2.96 -2.81
C ARG A 16 6.92 2.65 -3.59
N THR A 17 6.19 3.68 -4.02
CA THR A 17 4.94 3.52 -4.77
C THR A 17 5.21 2.85 -6.11
N ASN A 18 6.24 3.29 -6.84
CA ASN A 18 6.61 2.68 -8.12
C ASN A 18 6.99 1.21 -7.97
N LYS A 19 7.74 0.85 -6.92
CA LYS A 19 8.09 -0.55 -6.65
C LYS A 19 6.87 -1.42 -6.35
N ILE A 20 5.89 -0.89 -5.63
CA ILE A 20 4.62 -1.59 -5.36
C ILE A 20 3.85 -1.81 -6.67
N ILE A 21 3.73 -0.77 -7.50
CA ILE A 21 3.05 -0.86 -8.80
C ILE A 21 3.71 -1.92 -9.68
N GLU A 22 5.04 -1.90 -9.80
CA GLU A 22 5.79 -2.90 -10.57
C GLU A 22 5.54 -4.32 -10.06
N SER A 23 5.53 -4.50 -8.74
CA SER A 23 5.25 -5.81 -8.13
C SER A 23 3.82 -6.30 -8.44
N ILE A 24 2.83 -5.41 -8.40
CA ILE A 24 1.44 -5.73 -8.77
C ILE A 24 1.33 -6.05 -10.26
N THR A 25 2.05 -5.32 -11.12
CA THR A 25 2.11 -5.63 -12.57
C THR A 25 2.69 -7.03 -12.81
N LEU A 26 3.78 -7.39 -12.13
CA LEU A 26 4.35 -8.74 -12.21
C LEU A 26 3.39 -9.81 -11.68
N LEU A 27 2.62 -9.52 -10.64
CA LEU A 27 1.57 -10.42 -10.15
C LEU A 27 0.52 -10.70 -11.24
N GLY A 28 0.18 -9.68 -12.04
CA GLY A 28 -0.74 -9.82 -13.18
C GLY A 28 -0.25 -10.82 -14.24
N ASN A 29 1.06 -11.03 -14.39
CA ASN A 29 1.60 -12.02 -15.33
C ASN A 29 1.21 -13.46 -14.96
N LEU A 30 0.84 -13.71 -13.70
CA LEU A 30 0.36 -15.02 -13.25
C LEU A 30 -1.01 -15.37 -13.83
N SER A 31 -1.73 -14.41 -14.42
CA SER A 31 -2.99 -14.67 -15.15
C SER A 31 -2.81 -15.52 -16.41
N ASN A 32 -1.57 -15.78 -16.84
CA ASN A 32 -1.28 -16.59 -18.00
C ASN A 32 -1.51 -18.08 -17.72
N THR A 33 -2.72 -18.56 -17.98
CA THR A 33 -3.13 -19.95 -17.76
C THR A 33 -2.43 -20.98 -18.65
N SER A 34 -1.67 -20.53 -19.67
CA SER A 34 -0.82 -21.42 -20.45
C SER A 34 0.39 -21.93 -19.66
N TYR A 35 0.78 -21.21 -18.60
CA TYR A 35 1.95 -21.53 -17.77
C TYR A 35 1.59 -21.82 -16.30
N TYR A 36 0.42 -21.37 -15.86
CA TYR A 36 0.00 -21.46 -14.46
C TYR A 36 -1.40 -22.04 -14.33
N GLU A 37 -1.62 -22.77 -13.25
CA GLU A 37 -2.93 -23.22 -12.82
C GLU A 37 -3.22 -22.61 -11.45
N TYR A 38 -4.42 -22.06 -11.30
CA TYR A 38 -4.87 -21.43 -10.07
C TYR A 38 -6.39 -21.55 -9.95
N THR A 39 -6.84 -21.49 -8.71
CA THR A 39 -8.26 -21.49 -8.37
C THR A 39 -8.74 -20.06 -8.10
N PRO A 40 -10.04 -19.78 -8.25
CA PRO A 40 -10.62 -18.50 -7.86
C PRO A 40 -10.31 -18.14 -6.40
N ASP A 41 -10.33 -19.11 -5.48
CA ASP A 41 -10.05 -18.90 -4.06
C ASP A 41 -8.59 -18.46 -3.81
N GLN A 42 -7.63 -19.00 -4.57
CA GLN A 42 -6.23 -18.57 -4.49
C GLN A 42 -6.06 -17.13 -4.96
N ILE A 43 -6.73 -16.75 -6.05
CA ILE A 43 -6.72 -15.37 -6.55
C ILE A 43 -7.34 -14.43 -5.53
N GLU A 44 -8.50 -14.78 -4.98
CA GLU A 44 -9.19 -13.98 -3.97
C GLU A 44 -8.34 -13.80 -2.72
N ALA A 45 -7.71 -14.87 -2.21
CA ALA A 45 -6.83 -14.81 -1.06
C ALA A 45 -5.63 -13.87 -1.28
N MET A 46 -5.03 -13.90 -2.48
CA MET A 46 -3.91 -13.03 -2.84
C MET A 46 -4.32 -11.55 -2.84
N PHE A 47 -5.44 -11.21 -3.49
CA PHE A 47 -5.88 -9.82 -3.59
C PHE A 47 -6.47 -9.29 -2.28
N SER A 48 -7.18 -10.12 -1.52
CA SER A 48 -7.67 -9.78 -0.18
C SER A 48 -6.53 -9.42 0.76
N ALA A 49 -5.45 -10.21 0.79
CA ALA A 49 -4.29 -9.91 1.63
C ALA A 49 -3.61 -8.58 1.28
N ILE A 50 -3.48 -8.28 -0.03
CA ILE A 50 -2.94 -6.99 -0.50
C ILE A 50 -3.84 -5.84 -0.08
N GLN A 51 -5.16 -6.00 -0.26
CA GLN A 51 -6.14 -4.96 0.06
C GLN A 51 -6.19 -4.66 1.56
N GLU A 52 -6.14 -5.68 2.41
CA GLU A 52 -6.11 -5.53 3.87
C GLU A 52 -4.88 -4.73 4.34
N GLU A 53 -3.70 -5.04 3.79
CA GLU A 53 -2.47 -4.29 4.10
C GLU A 53 -2.56 -2.84 3.59
N LEU A 54 -3.07 -2.62 2.37
CA LEU A 54 -3.29 -1.27 1.83
C LEU A 54 -4.21 -0.44 2.73
N ASP A 55 -5.31 -1.02 3.19
CA ASP A 55 -6.27 -0.34 4.05
C ASP A 55 -5.68 -0.07 5.44
N THR A 56 -4.92 -1.01 5.98
CA THR A 56 -4.20 -0.86 7.25
C THR A 56 -3.22 0.31 7.19
N GLN A 57 -2.42 0.42 6.12
CA GLN A 57 -1.48 1.53 5.98
C GLN A 57 -2.20 2.86 5.70
N LYS A 58 -3.27 2.89 4.88
CA LYS A 58 -4.06 4.10 4.64
C LYS A 58 -4.67 4.66 5.93
N LYS A 59 -5.19 3.80 6.81
CA LYS A 59 -5.73 4.22 8.11
C LYS A 59 -4.71 5.00 8.95
N ARG A 60 -3.43 4.59 8.95
CA ARG A 60 -2.37 5.30 9.69
C ARG A 60 -2.16 6.74 9.22
N PHE A 61 -2.34 7.01 7.92
CA PHE A 61 -2.30 8.38 7.40
C PHE A 61 -3.55 9.19 7.79
N ALA A 62 -4.72 8.54 7.95
CA ALA A 62 -5.96 9.18 8.38
C ALA A 62 -6.04 9.45 9.89
N ASP A 63 -5.53 8.53 10.72
CA ASP A 63 -5.48 8.63 12.18
C ASP A 63 -4.52 9.73 12.69
N SER A 64 -3.78 10.34 11.77
CA SER A 64 -2.94 11.52 12.00
C SER A 64 -3.72 12.85 12.03
N GLY A 65 -5.04 12.82 11.82
CA GLY A 65 -5.93 13.99 11.98
C GLY A 65 -5.87 14.57 13.41
N PRO A 66 -6.25 15.85 13.61
CA PRO A 66 -6.07 16.54 14.89
C PRO A 66 -6.70 15.74 16.02
N LYS A 67 -5.86 15.21 16.93
CA LYS A 67 -6.31 14.59 18.18
C LYS A 67 -7.28 15.56 18.85
N LYS A 68 -8.56 15.16 18.97
CA LYS A 68 -9.60 15.94 19.64
C LYS A 68 -9.00 16.57 20.91
N LYS A 69 -8.91 17.91 20.93
CA LYS A 69 -8.42 18.66 22.08
C LYS A 69 -9.25 18.22 23.29
N LYS A 70 -8.55 17.86 24.37
CA LYS A 70 -9.14 17.43 25.65
C LYS A 70 -10.28 18.36 26.04
N PHE A 71 -11.43 17.76 26.37
CA PHE A 71 -12.51 18.44 27.08
C PHE A 71 -11.93 19.14 28.32
N ARG A 72 -12.27 20.41 28.50
CA ARG A 72 -12.04 21.17 29.73
C ARG A 72 -13.41 21.57 30.27
N LEU A 73 -13.54 21.49 31.60
CA LEU A 73 -14.73 21.92 32.34
C LEU A 73 -15.07 23.38 32.07
#